data_AF-A0A645DDJ1-F1
#
_entry.id   AF-A0A645DDJ1-F1
#
_cell.length_a   1.000
_cell.length_b   1.000
_cell.length_c   1.000
_cell.angle_alpha   90.00
_cell.angle_beta   90.00
_cell.angle_gamma   90.00
#
_symmetry.space_group_name_H-M   'P 1'
#
loop_
_entity.id
_entity.type
_entity.pdbx_description
1 polymer ?
#
loop_
_entity_poly.entity_id
_entity_poly.type
_entity_poly.pdbx_seq_one_letter_code
_entity_poly.pdbx_strand_id
1 'polypeptide(L)'
;MYGNPEVTTGGRALKFYASVRIDVRRIEALKNGTELIGNRTRAKVVKNKMAPPFREAEFDIMYGEGISRYGELVDLGVKLDLVQKSGSWFSMGETRIGQGRDAAKNYLRDNPEVAEQLDTDIRKNFDKLLTGQSRVAAKAAGRAVDVDADDFNDEN
;
A
#
# COMPACT_ATOMS: atom_id res chain seq x y z
N MET A 1 -29.94 12.62 14.45
CA MET A 1 -28.53 13.05 14.33
C MET A 1 -28.05 12.61 12.95
N TYR A 2 -27.61 13.52 12.09
CA TYR A 2 -27.28 13.21 10.67
C TYR A 2 -25.76 12.98 10.52
N GLY A 3 -25.36 11.87 9.91
CA GLY A 3 -23.95 11.53 9.60
C GLY A 3 -23.26 10.57 10.59
N ASN A 4 -21.97 10.30 10.36
CA ASN A 4 -21.11 9.46 11.20
C ASN A 4 -20.82 10.17 12.55
N PRO A 5 -21.11 9.55 13.72
CA PRO A 5 -20.90 10.16 15.03
C PRO A 5 -19.42 10.25 15.47
N GLU A 6 -18.48 9.64 14.75
CA GLU A 6 -17.06 9.63 15.13
C GLU A 6 -16.41 11.02 15.03
N VAL A 7 -15.84 11.49 16.15
CA VAL A 7 -15.11 12.76 16.25
C VAL A 7 -13.73 12.56 16.87
N THR A 8 -12.76 13.37 16.46
CA THR A 8 -11.41 13.38 17.05
C THR A 8 -11.38 14.33 18.26
N THR A 9 -10.67 13.95 19.32
CA THR A 9 -10.41 14.81 20.48
C THR A 9 -9.56 16.04 20.09
N GLY A 10 -9.54 17.08 20.96
CA GLY A 10 -8.79 18.31 20.68
C GLY A 10 -9.54 19.34 19.81
N GLY A 11 -10.86 19.22 19.71
CA GLY A 11 -11.70 20.18 19.02
C GLY A 11 -11.51 20.18 17.50
N ARG A 12 -11.76 21.32 16.85
CA ARG A 12 -11.78 21.42 15.38
C ARG A 12 -10.46 21.88 14.76
N ALA A 13 -9.52 22.41 15.54
CA ALA A 13 -8.28 23.01 15.03
C ALA A 13 -7.47 22.01 14.19
N LEU A 14 -7.20 20.82 14.72
CA LEU A 14 -6.42 19.79 14.04
C LEU A 14 -7.03 19.41 12.66
N LYS A 15 -8.36 19.38 12.55
CA LYS A 15 -9.06 19.09 11.29
C LYS A 15 -8.73 20.10 10.20
N PHE A 16 -8.51 21.37 10.54
CA PHE A 16 -8.22 22.44 9.57
C PHE A 16 -6.72 22.59 9.26
N TYR A 17 -5.88 22.50 10.30
CA TYR A 17 -4.43 22.69 10.16
C TYR A 17 -3.73 21.48 9.54
N ALA A 18 -4.15 20.25 9.82
CA ALA A 18 -3.49 19.06 9.28
C ALA A 18 -3.49 19.05 7.73
N SER A 19 -2.32 18.82 7.12
CA SER A 19 -2.18 18.68 5.67
C SER A 19 -2.68 17.32 5.16
N VAL A 20 -2.47 16.27 5.96
CA VAL A 20 -2.97 14.91 5.69
C VAL A 20 -3.67 14.38 6.94
N ARG A 21 -4.79 13.68 6.74
CA ARG A 21 -5.47 12.93 7.80
C ARG A 21 -5.79 11.54 7.29
N ILE A 22 -5.45 10.55 8.10
CA ILE A 22 -5.63 9.13 7.79
C ILE A 22 -6.54 8.54 8.86
N ASP A 23 -7.60 7.88 8.41
CA ASP A 23 -8.48 7.06 9.25
C ASP A 23 -8.00 5.60 9.13
N VAL A 24 -7.52 5.04 10.24
CA VAL A 24 -6.94 3.69 10.29
C VAL A 24 -7.91 2.78 11.04
N ARG A 25 -8.35 1.71 10.37
CA ARG A 25 -9.31 0.74 10.93
C ARG A 25 -8.81 -0.67 10.71
N ARG A 26 -8.91 -1.50 11.75
CA ARG A 26 -8.71 -2.94 11.65
C ARG A 26 -9.89 -3.56 10.91
N ILE A 27 -9.61 -4.38 9.90
CA ILE A 27 -10.61 -5.12 9.10
C ILE A 27 -10.75 -6.54 9.64
N GLU A 28 -9.66 -7.29 9.64
CA GLU A 28 -9.66 -8.74 9.89
C GLU A 28 -8.46 -9.13 10.76
N ALA A 29 -8.62 -10.19 11.56
CA ALA A 29 -7.51 -10.79 12.28
C ALA A 29 -6.82 -11.84 11.40
N LEU A 30 -5.52 -11.70 11.21
CA LEU A 30 -4.70 -12.72 10.54
C LEU A 30 -4.40 -13.83 11.55
N LYS A 31 -4.71 -15.06 11.15
CA LYS A 31 -4.48 -16.26 11.96
C LYS A 31 -3.59 -17.25 11.21
N ASN A 32 -2.70 -17.91 11.92
CA ASN A 32 -1.99 -19.09 11.44
C ASN A 32 -2.44 -20.28 12.28
N GLY A 33 -3.31 -21.12 11.71
CA GLY A 33 -4.00 -22.17 12.46
C GLY A 33 -4.86 -21.58 13.58
N THR A 34 -4.45 -21.79 14.84
CA THR A 34 -5.17 -21.32 16.03
C THR A 34 -4.61 -20.00 16.58
N GLU A 35 -3.40 -19.59 16.18
CA GLU A 35 -2.73 -18.42 16.72
C GLU A 35 -3.04 -17.15 15.93
N LEU A 36 -3.23 -16.03 16.63
CA LEU A 36 -3.40 -14.71 16.02
C LEU A 36 -2.02 -14.11 15.72
N ILE A 37 -1.66 -14.04 14.43
CA ILE A 37 -0.35 -13.57 13.98
C ILE A 37 -0.32 -12.06 13.66
N GLY A 38 -1.50 -11.45 13.46
CA GLY A 38 -1.58 -10.03 13.16
C GLY A 38 -2.98 -9.54 12.82
N ASN A 39 -3.07 -8.35 12.24
CA ASN A 39 -4.32 -7.74 11.79
C ASN A 39 -4.16 -7.14 10.39
N ARG A 40 -5.13 -7.43 9.52
CA ARG A 40 -5.31 -6.68 8.28
C ARG A 40 -5.98 -5.36 8.58
N THR A 41 -5.37 -4.28 8.14
CA THR A 41 -5.72 -2.91 8.47
C THR A 41 -5.98 -2.11 7.19
N ARG A 42 -7.01 -1.28 7.21
CA ARG A 42 -7.32 -0.31 6.16
C ARG A 42 -6.98 1.09 6.64
N ALA A 43 -6.23 1.82 5.84
CA ALA A 43 -5.96 3.23 6.04
C ALA A 43 -6.64 4.04 4.93
N LYS A 44 -7.59 4.90 5.30
CA LYS A 44 -8.30 5.80 4.38
C LYS A 44 -7.81 7.23 4.56
N VAL A 45 -7.38 7.86 3.48
CA VAL A 45 -6.96 9.26 3.49
C VAL A 45 -8.19 10.17 3.46
N VAL A 46 -8.67 10.60 4.62
CA VAL A 46 -9.88 11.44 4.75
C VAL A 46 -9.64 12.92 4.44
N LYS A 47 -8.38 13.38 4.50
CA LYS A 47 -7.97 14.71 4.06
C LYS A 47 -6.59 14.63 3.45
N ASN A 48 -6.39 15.25 2.31
CA ASN A 48 -5.09 15.39 1.67
C ASN A 48 -5.02 16.75 0.97
N LYS A 49 -4.02 17.57 1.32
CA LYS A 49 -3.74 18.85 0.65
C LYS A 49 -2.69 18.74 -0.47
N MET A 50 -1.98 17.62 -0.55
CA MET A 50 -0.84 17.43 -1.45
C MET A 50 -1.18 16.60 -2.70
N ALA A 51 -2.15 15.70 -2.58
CA ALA A 51 -2.57 14.79 -3.65
C ALA A 51 -4.08 14.46 -3.54
N PRO A 52 -4.67 13.74 -4.51
CA PRO A 52 -6.09 13.39 -4.46
C PRO A 52 -6.49 12.69 -3.14
N PRO A 53 -7.50 13.18 -2.41
CA PRO A 53 -7.97 12.57 -1.17
C PRO A 53 -8.82 11.32 -1.42
N PHE A 54 -9.26 10.67 -0.33
CA PHE A 54 -10.15 9.50 -0.29
C PHE A 54 -9.59 8.20 -0.85
N ARG A 55 -8.28 8.12 -1.06
CA ARG A 55 -7.61 6.86 -1.36
C ARG A 55 -7.57 5.95 -0.13
N GLU A 56 -7.64 4.65 -0.38
CA GLU A 56 -7.61 3.61 0.64
C GLU A 56 -6.39 2.71 0.37
N ALA A 57 -5.66 2.38 1.43
CA ALA A 57 -4.59 1.39 1.43
C ALA A 57 -4.96 0.26 2.38
N GLU A 58 -4.71 -0.98 1.97
CA GLU A 58 -4.87 -2.16 2.82
C GLU A 58 -3.52 -2.82 3.02
N PHE A 59 -3.19 -3.11 4.26
CA PHE A 59 -1.94 -3.74 4.62
C PHE A 59 -2.07 -4.60 5.86
N ASP A 60 -1.09 -5.48 6.04
CA ASP A 60 -1.03 -6.40 7.16
C ASP A 60 -0.07 -5.88 8.23
N ILE A 61 -0.56 -5.79 9.47
CA ILE A 61 0.23 -5.48 10.65
C ILE A 61 0.47 -6.79 11.42
N MET A 62 1.71 -7.25 11.41
CA MET A 62 2.15 -8.44 12.13
C MET A 62 2.56 -8.07 13.56
N TYR A 63 2.18 -8.88 14.55
CA TYR A 63 2.59 -8.63 15.93
C TYR A 63 4.10 -8.88 16.09
N GLY A 64 4.82 -7.95 16.73
CA GLY A 64 6.27 -8.03 16.94
C GLY A 64 7.14 -7.55 15.77
N GLU A 65 6.64 -7.61 14.52
CA GLU A 65 7.38 -7.13 13.34
C GLU A 65 6.87 -5.77 12.80
N GLY A 66 5.59 -5.43 13.03
CA GLY A 66 4.98 -4.21 12.50
C GLY A 66 4.38 -4.40 11.11
N ILE A 67 4.48 -3.39 10.24
CA ILE A 67 3.87 -3.41 8.90
C ILE A 67 4.66 -4.36 7.99
N SER A 68 3.96 -5.30 7.35
CA SER A 68 4.58 -6.29 6.47
C SER A 68 4.90 -5.75 5.07
N ARG A 69 6.03 -5.04 4.93
CA ARG A 69 6.48 -4.46 3.64
C ARG A 69 6.51 -5.50 2.51
N TYR A 70 7.12 -6.67 2.76
CA TYR A 70 7.23 -7.72 1.74
C TYR A 70 5.87 -8.30 1.34
N GLY A 71 4.90 -8.34 2.26
CA GLY A 71 3.54 -8.77 1.94
C GLY A 71 2.83 -7.80 0.99
N GLU A 72 3.01 -6.50 1.22
CA GLU A 72 2.47 -5.47 0.34
C GLU A 72 3.11 -5.51 -1.05
N LEU A 73 4.43 -5.71 -1.14
CA LEU A 73 5.13 -5.81 -2.42
C LEU A 73 4.59 -6.95 -3.28
N VAL A 74 4.34 -8.12 -2.70
CA VAL A 74 3.73 -9.25 -3.42
C VAL A 74 2.32 -8.90 -3.89
N ASP A 75 1.49 -8.32 -3.02
CA ASP A 75 0.10 -8.00 -3.36
C ASP A 75 0.00 -6.91 -4.43
N LEU A 76 0.85 -5.89 -4.37
CA LEU A 76 0.95 -4.83 -5.38
C LEU A 76 1.54 -5.35 -6.69
N GLY A 77 2.56 -6.19 -6.61
CA GLY A 77 3.17 -6.84 -7.78
C GLY A 77 2.16 -7.70 -8.54
N VAL A 78 1.29 -8.42 -7.83
CA VAL A 78 0.20 -9.19 -8.47
C VAL A 78 -0.85 -8.26 -9.09
N LYS A 79 -1.23 -7.17 -8.42
CA LYS A 79 -2.19 -6.20 -8.97
C LYS A 79 -1.67 -5.47 -10.22
N LEU A 80 -0.36 -5.32 -10.34
CA LEU A 80 0.32 -4.68 -11.47
C LEU A 80 0.78 -5.67 -12.55
N ASP A 81 0.43 -6.95 -12.42
CA ASP A 81 0.87 -8.05 -13.30
C ASP A 81 2.41 -8.23 -13.38
N LEU A 82 3.16 -7.63 -12.45
CA LEU A 82 4.61 -7.82 -12.30
C LEU A 82 4.94 -9.19 -11.67
N VAL A 83 4.04 -9.68 -10.82
CA VAL A 83 4.09 -11.02 -10.22
C VAL A 83 2.90 -11.82 -10.72
N GLN A 84 3.18 -12.94 -11.36
CA GLN A 84 2.18 -13.84 -11.92
C GLN A 84 1.75 -14.88 -10.89
N LYS A 85 0.45 -15.01 -10.69
CA LYS A 85 -0.14 -16.00 -9.78
C LYS A 85 -0.77 -17.15 -10.57
N SER A 86 -0.08 -18.29 -10.63
CA SER A 86 -0.58 -19.52 -11.25
C SER A 86 -1.13 -20.46 -10.17
N GLY A 87 -2.41 -20.28 -9.83
CA GLY A 87 -3.06 -21.02 -8.74
C GLY A 87 -2.48 -20.65 -7.38
N SER A 88 -1.79 -21.59 -6.73
CA SER A 88 -1.09 -21.35 -5.47
C SER A 88 0.37 -20.92 -5.66
N TRP A 89 0.89 -20.93 -6.88
CA TRP A 89 2.27 -20.56 -7.18
C TRP A 89 2.38 -19.09 -7.57
N PHE A 90 3.43 -18.44 -7.08
CA PHE A 90 3.82 -17.11 -7.47
C PHE A 90 5.12 -17.17 -8.27
N SER A 91 5.15 -16.43 -9.38
CA SER A 91 6.28 -16.35 -10.29
C SER A 91 6.56 -14.90 -10.65
N MET A 92 7.82 -14.54 -10.82
CA MET A 92 8.26 -13.24 -11.32
C MET A 92 9.04 -13.48 -12.61
N GLY A 93 8.46 -13.08 -13.75
CA GLY A 93 8.96 -13.49 -15.07
C GLY A 93 8.98 -15.02 -15.21
N GLU A 94 10.16 -15.58 -15.48
CA GLU A 94 10.37 -17.03 -15.60
C GLU A 94 10.72 -17.70 -14.26
N THR A 95 11.05 -16.94 -13.22
CA THR A 95 11.49 -17.45 -11.93
C THR A 95 10.30 -17.72 -11.02
N ARG A 96 10.24 -18.93 -10.44
CA ARG A 96 9.25 -19.27 -9.42
C ARG A 96 9.72 -18.79 -8.06
N ILE A 97 9.01 -17.82 -7.47
CA ILE A 97 9.38 -17.20 -6.20
C ILE A 97 8.83 -17.98 -4.99
N GLY A 98 7.76 -18.75 -5.15
CA GLY A 98 7.30 -19.64 -4.08
C GLY A 98 5.86 -20.15 -4.24
N GLN A 99 5.52 -21.13 -3.40
CA GLN A 99 4.15 -21.63 -3.26
C GLN A 99 3.47 -20.93 -2.08
N GLY A 100 2.42 -20.16 -2.37
CA GLY A 100 1.69 -19.38 -1.39
C GLY A 100 2.33 -18.01 -1.11
N ARG A 101 1.55 -17.15 -0.45
CA ARG A 101 1.93 -15.77 -0.15
C ARG A 101 3.09 -15.69 0.84
N ASP A 102 3.13 -16.59 1.83
CA ASP A 102 4.18 -16.59 2.85
C ASP A 102 5.55 -17.01 2.27
N ALA A 103 5.58 -17.98 1.37
CA ALA A 103 6.82 -18.36 0.69
C ALA A 103 7.36 -17.23 -0.20
N ALA A 104 6.46 -16.55 -0.95
CA ALA A 104 6.85 -15.40 -1.76
C ALA A 104 7.40 -14.23 -0.91
N LYS A 105 6.80 -13.98 0.27
CA LYS A 105 7.33 -12.98 1.23
C LYS A 105 8.72 -13.35 1.73
N ASN A 106 8.95 -14.61 2.07
CA ASN A 106 10.26 -15.08 2.54
C ASN A 106 11.31 -14.95 1.43
N TYR A 107 10.96 -15.30 0.19
CA TYR A 107 11.86 -15.12 -0.95
C TYR A 107 12.31 -13.66 -1.12
N LEU A 108 11.39 -12.69 -1.03
CA LEU A 108 11.73 -11.27 -1.10
C LEU A 108 12.52 -10.78 0.12
N ARG A 109 12.29 -11.37 1.30
CA ARG A 109 13.06 -11.08 2.52
C ARG A 109 14.51 -11.56 2.38
N ASP A 110 14.71 -12.72 1.77
CA ASP A 110 16.03 -13.33 1.57
C ASP A 110 16.80 -12.71 0.38
N ASN A 111 16.08 -12.09 -0.57
CA ASN A 111 16.65 -11.45 -1.77
C ASN A 111 16.27 -9.96 -1.81
N PRO A 112 16.90 -9.10 -0.99
CA PRO A 112 16.54 -7.69 -0.87
C PRO A 112 16.74 -6.91 -2.18
N GLU A 113 17.71 -7.29 -3.00
CA GLU A 113 17.96 -6.70 -4.32
C GLU A 113 16.77 -6.87 -5.28
N VAL A 114 16.14 -8.05 -5.27
CA VAL A 114 14.94 -8.32 -6.07
C VAL A 114 13.74 -7.55 -5.51
N ALA A 115 13.64 -7.44 -4.18
CA ALA A 115 12.59 -6.68 -3.53
C ALA A 115 12.65 -5.18 -3.85
N GLU A 116 13.86 -4.61 -3.93
CA GLU A 116 14.08 -3.21 -4.29
C GLU A 116 13.80 -2.93 -5.77
N GLN A 117 14.20 -3.83 -6.66
CA GLN A 117 13.82 -3.77 -8.07
C GLN A 117 12.30 -3.80 -8.23
N LEU A 118 11.63 -4.73 -7.53
CA LEU A 118 10.17 -4.83 -7.54
C LEU A 118 9.50 -3.56 -6.97
N ASP A 119 10.01 -2.98 -5.88
CA ASP A 119 9.50 -1.72 -5.32
C ASP A 119 9.62 -0.58 -6.34
N THR A 120 10.77 -0.49 -7.01
CA THR A 120 11.03 0.52 -8.05
C THR A 120 10.07 0.38 -9.22
N ASP A 121 9.86 -0.85 -9.71
CA ASP A 121 8.95 -1.11 -10.82
C ASP A 121 7.49 -0.86 -10.44
N ILE A 122 7.10 -1.19 -9.20
CA ILE A 122 5.78 -0.88 -8.66
C ILE A 122 5.57 0.64 -8.62
N ARG A 123 6.55 1.39 -8.11
CA ARG A 123 6.49 2.86 -8.04
C ARG A 123 6.42 3.48 -9.42
N LYS A 124 7.17 3.01 -10.42
CA LYS A 124 7.08 3.49 -11.81
C LYS A 124 5.72 3.22 -12.44
N ASN A 125 5.09 2.10 -12.09
CA ASN A 125 3.80 1.69 -12.65
C ASN A 125 2.60 2.12 -11.81
N PHE A 126 2.78 2.95 -10.77
CA PHE A 126 1.72 3.29 -9.82
C PHE A 126 0.49 3.92 -10.49
N ASP A 127 0.67 4.59 -11.64
CA ASP A 127 -0.41 5.21 -12.41
C ASP A 127 -1.45 4.21 -12.94
N LYS A 128 -1.09 2.94 -13.05
CA LYS A 128 -1.99 1.85 -13.43
C LYS A 128 -2.89 1.42 -12.27
N LEU A 129 -2.49 1.68 -11.02
CA LEU A 129 -3.29 1.41 -9.82
C LEU A 129 -4.32 2.51 -9.53
N LEU A 130 -4.31 3.62 -10.30
CA LEU A 130 -5.26 4.71 -10.16
C LEU A 130 -6.62 4.33 -10.77
N THR A 131 -7.67 4.34 -9.95
CA THR A 131 -9.06 4.22 -10.42
C THR A 131 -9.47 5.39 -11.33
N GLY A 132 -10.46 5.21 -12.21
CA GLY A 132 -10.89 6.25 -13.16
C GLY A 132 -11.20 7.62 -12.52
N GLN A 133 -11.84 7.63 -11.34
CA GLN A 133 -12.08 8.88 -10.58
C GLN A 133 -10.80 9.51 -10.02
N SER A 134 -9.83 8.69 -9.59
CA SER A 134 -8.56 9.19 -9.06
C SER A 134 -7.57 9.60 -10.16
N ARG A 135 -7.69 9.04 -11.37
CA ARG A 135 -7.04 9.53 -12.61
C ARG A 135 -7.57 10.90 -13.02
N VAL A 136 -8.90 11.10 -12.99
CA VAL A 136 -9.52 12.40 -13.29
C VAL A 136 -9.12 13.45 -12.24
N ALA A 137 -9.10 13.10 -10.95
CA ALA A 137 -8.66 13.99 -9.88
C ALA A 137 -7.15 14.31 -9.96
N ALA A 138 -6.30 13.34 -10.34
CA ALA A 138 -4.87 13.57 -10.57
C ALA A 138 -4.63 14.47 -11.78
N LYS A 139 -5.36 14.25 -12.89
CA LYS A 139 -5.29 15.08 -14.10
C LYS A 139 -5.81 16.50 -13.86
N ALA A 140 -6.87 16.66 -13.06
CA ALA A 140 -7.43 17.96 -12.68
C ALA A 140 -6.53 18.75 -11.71
N ALA A 141 -5.67 18.05 -10.94
CA ALA A 141 -4.66 18.69 -10.10
C ALA A 141 -3.44 19.20 -10.89
N GLY A 142 -3.44 19.11 -12.23
CA GLY A 142 -2.47 19.77 -13.10
C GLY A 142 -1.04 19.23 -13.03
N ARG A 143 -0.84 18.01 -12.54
CA ARG A 143 0.47 17.37 -12.51
C ARG A 143 0.51 16.32 -13.62
N ALA A 144 1.19 16.66 -14.72
CA ALA A 144 1.81 15.61 -15.53
C ALA A 144 2.71 14.85 -14.55
N VAL A 145 2.45 13.55 -14.42
CA VAL A 145 3.23 12.67 -13.55
C VAL A 145 4.49 12.30 -14.34
N ASP A 146 5.37 13.27 -14.53
CA ASP A 146 6.79 13.02 -14.77
C ASP A 146 7.44 13.07 -13.38
N VAL A 147 7.17 12.05 -12.56
CA VAL A 147 8.02 11.75 -11.40
C VAL A 147 9.07 10.79 -11.90
N ASP A 148 10.17 11.36 -12.39
CA ASP A 148 11.37 10.59 -12.69
C ASP A 148 11.94 10.01 -11.39
N ALA A 149 12.59 8.86 -11.52
CA ALA A 149 13.16 8.12 -10.39
C ALA A 149 14.19 8.92 -9.57
N ASP A 150 14.66 10.05 -10.12
CA ASP A 150 15.66 10.94 -9.52
C ASP A 150 15.07 11.85 -8.42
N ASP A 151 13.74 12.00 -8.32
CA ASP A 151 13.07 12.84 -7.30
C ASP A 151 13.11 12.23 -5.87
N PHE A 152 13.61 11.01 -5.70
CA PHE A 152 13.69 10.31 -4.41
C PHE A 152 15.13 10.07 -3.90
N ASN A 153 16.15 10.56 -4.61
CA ASN A 153 17.52 10.56 -4.10
C ASN A 153 17.75 11.82 -3.26
N ASP A 154 17.61 11.70 -1.94
CA ASP A 154 18.08 12.72 -0.99
C ASP A 154 19.62 12.68 -0.93
N GLU A 155 20.30 13.30 -1.91
CA GLU A 155 21.66 13.80 -1.74
C GLU A 155 21.63 15.31 -1.46
N ASN A 156 21.46 15.64 -0.18
CA ASN A 156 22.14 16.74 0.51
C ASN A 156 21.98 16.61 2.03
#